data_AF-A0A935Q2E8-F1
#
_entry.id   AF-A0A935Q2E8-F1
#
_cell.length_a   1.000
_cell.length_b   1.000
_cell.length_c   1.000
_cell.angle_alpha   90.00
_cell.angle_beta   90.00
_cell.angle_gamma   90.00
#
_symmetry.space_group_name_H-M   'P 1'
#
loop_
_entity.id
_entity.type
_entity.pdbx_description
1 polymer ?
#
loop_
_entity_poly.entity_id
_entity_poly.type
_entity_poly.pdbx_seq_one_letter_code
_entity_poly.pdbx_strand_id
1 'polypeptide(L)'
;MNRPLAVKRFFLCSLAAAAFVAFTSQSLPPVVASHFGGDGYANAFMTRSFYTWFMLAFVVVLPLILVYLPGTRINLPHGDYWLHPERREESIAFLVRHTARLGTALTLFLCYTHWLILRANQAVPPRLESSWFIGGLVVFLLATVLWLSVFLKRFRKAPRKDA
;
A
#
# COMPACT_ATOMS: atom_id res chain seq x y z
N MET A 1 -24.07 -10.62 2.80
CA MET A 1 -22.71 -11.21 2.76
C MET A 1 -21.76 -10.31 3.55
N ASN A 2 -21.34 -10.71 4.75
CA ASN A 2 -20.47 -9.88 5.61
C ASN A 2 -19.06 -9.79 5.01
N ARG A 3 -18.64 -8.62 4.52
CA ARG A 3 -17.25 -8.41 4.08
C ARG A 3 -16.29 -8.73 5.23
N PRO A 4 -15.17 -9.43 4.97
CA PRO A 4 -14.25 -9.85 6.03
C PRO A 4 -13.70 -8.62 6.77
N LEU A 5 -13.45 -8.76 8.07
CA LEU A 5 -13.00 -7.68 8.95
C LEU A 5 -11.77 -6.92 8.41
N ALA A 6 -10.84 -7.62 7.75
CA ALA A 6 -9.67 -7.02 7.11
C ALA A 6 -10.03 -6.02 6.00
N VAL A 7 -11.06 -6.30 5.20
CA VAL A 7 -11.53 -5.42 4.14
C VAL A 7 -12.21 -4.18 4.73
N LYS A 8 -13.01 -4.34 5.79
CA LYS A 8 -13.60 -3.20 6.51
C LYS A 8 -12.52 -2.28 7.09
N ARG A 9 -11.50 -2.87 7.73
CA ARG A 9 -10.34 -2.14 8.27
C ARG A 9 -9.58 -1.40 7.18
N PHE A 10 -9.36 -2.04 6.03
CA PHE A 10 -8.75 -1.41 4.87
C PHE A 10 -9.53 -0.17 4.42
N PHE A 11 -10.85 -0.28 4.22
CA PHE A 11 -11.67 0.87 3.82
C PHE A 11 -11.64 2.02 4.84
N LEU A 12 -11.72 1.69 6.13
CA LEU A 12 -11.62 2.70 7.19
C LEU A 12 -10.24 3.38 7.16
N CYS A 13 -9.17 2.61 6.97
CA CYS A 13 -7.81 3.11 6.84
C CYS A 13 -7.68 4.01 5.61
N SER A 14 -8.23 3.62 4.45
CA SER A 14 -8.18 4.43 3.21
C SER A 14 -8.95 5.74 3.35
N LEU A 15 -10.10 5.73 4.04
CA LEU A 15 -10.86 6.95 4.31
C LEU A 15 -10.09 7.90 5.25
N ALA A 16 -9.54 7.36 6.34
CA ALA A 16 -8.72 8.13 7.27
C ALA A 16 -7.46 8.69 6.57
N ALA A 17 -6.84 7.90 5.69
CA ALA A 17 -5.67 8.29 4.92
C ALA A 17 -5.98 9.39 3.90
N ALA A 18 -7.12 9.32 3.21
CA ALA A 18 -7.58 10.36 2.32
C ALA A 18 -7.86 11.68 3.07
N ALA A 19 -8.54 11.59 4.23
CA ALA A 19 -8.78 12.74 5.09
C ALA A 19 -7.45 13.35 5.57
N PHE A 20 -6.52 12.52 6.05
CA PHE A 20 -5.19 12.93 6.47
C PHE A 20 -4.51 13.74 5.36
N VAL A 21 -4.34 13.18 4.16
CA VAL A 21 -3.71 13.87 3.03
C VAL A 21 -4.44 15.17 2.68
N ALA A 22 -5.77 15.16 2.61
CA ALA A 22 -6.56 16.33 2.24
C ALA A 22 -6.38 17.51 3.23
N PHE A 23 -6.38 17.22 4.54
CA PHE A 23 -6.23 18.25 5.57
C PHE A 23 -4.78 18.70 5.72
N THR A 24 -3.82 17.77 5.79
CA THR A 24 -2.43 18.15 6.07
C THR A 24 -1.75 18.81 4.87
N SER A 25 -2.20 18.53 3.65
CA SER A 25 -1.70 19.22 2.45
C SER A 25 -1.96 20.72 2.47
N GLN A 26 -2.91 21.22 3.27
CA GLN A 26 -3.15 22.67 3.40
C GLN A 26 -1.97 23.42 4.04
N SER A 27 -1.17 22.73 4.87
CA SER A 27 0.03 23.28 5.50
C SER A 27 1.23 23.39 4.56
N LEU A 28 1.15 22.78 3.37
CA LEU A 28 2.24 22.84 2.40
C LEU A 28 2.32 24.21 1.72
N PRO A 29 3.52 24.64 1.32
CA PRO A 29 3.70 25.83 0.49
C PRO A 29 3.02 25.68 -0.88
N PRO A 30 2.78 26.79 -1.62
CA PRO A 30 2.20 26.73 -2.97
C PRO A 30 3.00 25.86 -3.95
N VAL A 31 4.33 25.84 -3.80
CA VAL A 31 5.27 24.99 -4.55
C VAL A 31 5.88 24.00 -3.57
N VAL A 32 5.61 22.72 -3.77
CA VAL A 32 5.99 21.62 -2.89
C VAL A 32 7.22 20.93 -3.45
N ALA A 33 8.26 20.79 -2.64
CA ALA A 33 9.33 19.82 -2.89
C ALA A 33 8.74 18.41 -2.79
N SER A 34 8.59 17.74 -3.92
CA SER A 34 7.87 16.46 -4.03
C SER A 34 8.78 15.27 -4.34
N HIS A 35 10.02 15.54 -4.78
CA HIS A 35 11.04 14.53 -5.00
C HIS A 35 12.40 15.04 -4.49
N PHE A 36 13.18 14.12 -3.94
CA PHE A 36 14.46 14.40 -3.30
C PHE A 36 15.54 13.49 -3.89
N GLY A 37 16.74 14.05 -4.10
CA GLY A 37 17.92 13.32 -4.51
C GLY A 37 18.46 12.40 -3.42
N GLY A 38 19.47 11.58 -3.76
CA GLY A 38 20.13 10.70 -2.78
C GLY A 38 20.86 11.44 -1.66
N ASP A 39 21.16 12.72 -1.89
CA ASP A 39 21.70 13.67 -0.92
C ASP A 39 20.65 14.27 0.02
N GLY A 40 19.37 13.96 -0.22
CA GLY A 40 18.22 14.45 0.55
C GLY A 40 17.73 15.84 0.12
N TYR A 41 18.33 16.48 -0.87
CA TYR A 41 17.87 17.80 -1.36
C TYR A 41 16.76 17.66 -2.40
N ALA A 42 15.82 18.60 -2.39
CA ALA A 42 14.74 18.63 -3.36
C ALA A 42 15.30 18.86 -4.78
N ASN A 43 14.90 18.02 -5.74
CA ASN A 43 15.28 18.16 -7.15
C ASN A 43 14.08 18.11 -8.12
N ALA A 44 12.86 17.86 -7.62
CA ALA A 44 11.63 18.06 -8.37
C ALA A 44 10.52 18.62 -7.48
N PHE A 45 9.66 19.42 -8.10
CA PHE A 45 8.64 20.20 -7.42
C PHE A 45 7.30 20.06 -8.12
N MET A 46 6.23 20.28 -7.36
CA MET A 46 4.85 20.29 -7.86
C MET A 46 4.08 21.45 -7.27
N THR A 47 3.01 21.87 -7.92
CA THR A 47 2.02 22.73 -7.25
C THR A 47 1.35 21.95 -6.13
N ARG A 48 0.98 22.63 -5.05
CA ARG A 48 0.29 22.02 -3.91
C ARG A 48 -0.98 21.26 -4.32
N SER A 49 -1.76 21.82 -5.24
CA SER A 49 -2.98 21.20 -5.75
C SER A 49 -2.69 19.90 -6.49
N PHE A 50 -1.70 19.91 -7.38
CA PHE A 50 -1.31 18.71 -8.12
C PHE A 50 -0.76 17.63 -7.19
N TYR A 51 0.13 18.00 -6.26
CA TYR A 51 0.64 17.08 -5.24
C TYR A 51 -0.47 16.44 -4.41
N THR A 52 -1.46 17.23 -3.97
CA THR A 52 -2.58 16.74 -3.16
C THR A 52 -3.40 15.70 -3.93
N TRP A 53 -3.80 16.01 -5.17
CA TRP A 53 -4.56 15.07 -6.01
C TRP A 53 -3.76 13.82 -6.35
N PHE A 54 -2.47 13.98 -6.67
CA PHE A 54 -1.56 12.88 -6.91
C PHE A 54 -1.48 11.97 -5.69
N MET A 55 -1.26 12.50 -4.50
CA MET A 55 -1.18 11.71 -3.27
C MET A 55 -2.51 11.06 -2.90
N LEU A 56 -3.64 11.73 -3.09
CA LEU A 56 -4.97 11.12 -2.90
C LEU A 56 -5.18 9.94 -3.84
N ALA A 57 -4.81 10.07 -5.11
CA ALA A 57 -4.87 8.99 -6.07
C ALA A 57 -3.97 7.81 -5.65
N PHE A 58 -2.74 8.07 -5.21
CA PHE A 58 -1.82 7.02 -4.77
C PHE A 58 -2.30 6.33 -3.48
N VAL A 59 -2.75 7.07 -2.48
CA VAL A 59 -3.17 6.52 -1.18
C VAL A 59 -4.47 5.72 -1.27
N VAL A 60 -5.35 6.04 -2.23
CA VAL A 60 -6.65 5.38 -2.39
C VAL A 60 -6.64 4.36 -3.53
N VAL A 61 -6.31 4.78 -4.75
CA VAL A 61 -6.50 3.96 -5.96
C VAL A 61 -5.50 2.82 -6.03
N LEU A 62 -4.21 3.06 -5.74
CA LEU A 62 -3.19 2.02 -5.84
C LEU A 62 -3.45 0.83 -4.88
N PRO A 63 -3.74 1.06 -3.58
CA PRO A 63 -4.14 -0.02 -2.68
C PRO A 63 -5.46 -0.70 -3.09
N LEU A 64 -6.44 0.04 -3.64
CA LEU A 64 -7.68 -0.56 -4.13
C LEU A 64 -7.42 -1.54 -5.27
N ILE A 65 -6.57 -1.18 -6.22
CA ILE A 65 -6.17 -2.09 -7.32
C ILE A 65 -5.66 -3.40 -6.74
N LEU A 66 -4.77 -3.36 -5.75
CA LEU A 66 -4.26 -4.57 -5.10
C LEU A 66 -5.38 -5.40 -4.48
N VAL A 67 -6.29 -4.79 -3.72
CA VAL A 67 -7.37 -5.52 -3.02
C VAL A 67 -8.37 -6.16 -3.99
N TYR A 68 -8.59 -5.57 -5.16
CA TYR A 68 -9.57 -6.04 -6.15
C TYR A 68 -8.98 -6.91 -7.28
N LEU A 69 -7.67 -6.86 -7.52
CA LEU A 69 -6.98 -7.71 -8.51
C LEU A 69 -7.27 -9.22 -8.35
N PRO A 70 -7.43 -9.77 -7.13
CA PRO A 70 -7.74 -11.19 -6.95
C PRO A 70 -9.01 -11.69 -7.65
N GLY A 71 -9.95 -10.81 -8.00
CA GLY A 71 -11.22 -11.19 -8.63
C GLY A 71 -11.13 -11.50 -10.13
N THR A 72 -10.04 -11.12 -10.82
CA THR A 72 -10.07 -11.01 -12.30
C THR A 72 -9.21 -12.02 -13.04
N ARG A 73 -8.06 -12.46 -12.50
CA ARG A 73 -7.22 -13.61 -12.94
C ARG A 73 -5.94 -13.61 -12.09
N ILE A 74 -5.72 -14.63 -11.26
CA ILE A 74 -4.49 -14.73 -10.45
C ILE A 74 -3.69 -15.94 -10.89
N ASN A 75 -2.40 -15.72 -11.17
CA ASN A 75 -1.46 -16.81 -11.32
C ASN A 75 -1.08 -17.33 -9.92
N LEU A 76 -1.56 -18.53 -9.57
CA LEU A 76 -1.26 -19.19 -8.30
C LEU A 76 -0.37 -20.42 -8.54
N PRO A 77 0.61 -20.69 -7.67
CA PRO A 77 1.25 -22.01 -7.63
C PRO A 77 0.18 -23.09 -7.47
N HIS A 78 0.20 -24.14 -8.30
CA HIS A 78 -0.83 -25.18 -8.36
C HIS A 78 -2.26 -24.63 -8.56
N GLY A 79 -2.40 -23.64 -9.46
CA GLY A 79 -3.66 -22.95 -9.73
C GLY A 79 -4.84 -23.88 -10.03
N ASP A 80 -4.63 -24.95 -10.81
CA ASP A 80 -5.69 -25.92 -11.15
C ASP A 80 -6.32 -26.56 -9.90
N TYR A 81 -5.53 -26.77 -8.86
CA TYR A 81 -6.02 -27.29 -7.59
C TYR A 81 -6.73 -26.21 -6.77
N TRP A 82 -6.08 -25.05 -6.57
CA TRP A 82 -6.61 -24.00 -5.69
C TRP A 82 -7.80 -23.25 -6.28
N LEU A 83 -7.95 -23.24 -7.60
CA LEU A 83 -9.05 -22.63 -8.34
C LEU A 83 -10.08 -23.65 -8.82
N HIS A 84 -9.96 -24.93 -8.42
CA HIS A 84 -10.99 -25.93 -8.63
C HIS A 84 -12.34 -25.45 -8.05
N PRO A 85 -13.48 -25.66 -8.72
CA PRO A 85 -14.78 -25.10 -8.32
C PRO A 85 -15.13 -25.30 -6.84
N GLU A 86 -14.81 -26.46 -6.28
CA GLU A 86 -15.07 -26.82 -4.88
C GLU A 86 -14.32 -25.97 -3.85
N ARG A 87 -13.12 -25.48 -4.19
CA ARG A 87 -12.22 -24.75 -3.27
C ARG A 87 -12.06 -23.28 -3.66
N ARG A 88 -12.53 -22.90 -4.86
CA ARG A 88 -12.35 -21.58 -5.45
C ARG A 88 -12.85 -20.45 -4.54
N GLU A 89 -14.02 -20.63 -3.92
CA GLU A 89 -14.58 -19.62 -3.02
C GLU A 89 -13.67 -19.36 -1.81
N GLU A 90 -13.18 -20.43 -1.17
CA GLU A 90 -12.28 -20.33 -0.01
C GLU A 90 -10.94 -19.69 -0.40
N SER A 91 -10.37 -20.09 -1.54
CA SER A 91 -9.13 -19.53 -2.08
C SER A 91 -9.27 -18.03 -2.35
N ILE A 92 -10.35 -17.61 -3.02
CA ILE A 92 -10.61 -16.19 -3.29
C ILE A 92 -10.84 -15.42 -1.99
N ALA A 93 -11.61 -15.97 -1.04
CA ALA A 93 -11.84 -15.33 0.26
C ALA A 93 -10.53 -15.14 1.05
N PHE A 94 -9.61 -16.11 1.00
CA PHE A 94 -8.27 -15.94 1.54
C PHE A 94 -7.52 -14.82 0.83
N LEU A 95 -7.49 -14.82 -0.50
CA LEU A 95 -6.77 -13.83 -1.30
C LEU A 95 -7.25 -12.42 -1.03
N VAL A 96 -8.56 -12.19 -1.05
CA VAL A 96 -9.15 -10.87 -0.72
C VAL A 96 -8.75 -10.42 0.67
N ARG A 97 -8.85 -11.29 1.68
CA ARG A 97 -8.44 -10.96 3.06
C ARG A 97 -6.94 -10.70 3.17
N HIS A 98 -6.12 -11.49 2.49
CA HIS A 98 -4.67 -11.39 2.55
C HIS A 98 -4.20 -10.13 1.85
N THR A 99 -4.70 -9.83 0.64
CA THR A 99 -4.35 -8.62 -0.09
C THR A 99 -4.91 -7.35 0.56
N ALA A 100 -6.05 -7.41 1.27
CA ALA A 100 -6.51 -6.29 2.11
C ALA A 100 -5.49 -5.89 3.20
N ARG A 101 -4.73 -6.83 3.75
CA ARG A 101 -3.64 -6.53 4.70
C ARG A 101 -2.48 -5.81 4.02
N LEU A 102 -2.10 -6.25 2.82
CA LEU A 102 -1.08 -5.58 2.02
C LEU A 102 -1.52 -4.17 1.61
N GLY A 103 -2.76 -4.02 1.16
CA GLY A 103 -3.36 -2.73 0.83
C GLY A 103 -3.33 -1.78 2.03
N THR A 104 -3.68 -2.27 3.23
CA THR A 104 -3.57 -1.48 4.48
C THR A 104 -2.12 -1.06 4.76
N ALA A 105 -1.16 -1.98 4.67
CA ALA A 105 0.25 -1.68 4.89
C ALA A 105 0.79 -0.66 3.88
N LEU A 106 0.40 -0.78 2.61
CA LEU A 106 0.76 0.17 1.55
C LEU A 106 0.14 1.55 1.81
N THR A 107 -1.15 1.62 2.16
CA THR A 107 -1.81 2.89 2.54
C THR A 107 -1.08 3.58 3.68
N LEU A 108 -0.73 2.83 4.74
CA LEU A 108 0.02 3.39 5.89
C LEU A 108 1.42 3.86 5.49
N PHE A 109 2.12 3.10 4.64
CA PHE A 109 3.42 3.52 4.12
C PHE A 109 3.31 4.80 3.29
N LEU A 110 2.28 4.94 2.44
CA LEU A 110 2.06 6.16 1.66
C LEU A 110 1.65 7.36 2.53
N CYS A 111 0.91 7.15 3.62
CA CYS A 111 0.69 8.21 4.62
C CYS A 111 1.98 8.61 5.32
N TYR A 112 2.84 7.64 5.63
CA TYR A 112 4.14 7.90 6.21
C TYR A 112 5.04 8.71 5.26
N THR A 113 5.08 8.36 3.98
CA THR A 113 5.81 9.17 2.99
C THR A 113 5.21 10.55 2.82
N HIS A 114 3.88 10.70 2.80
CA HIS A 114 3.22 12.01 2.82
C HIS A 114 3.67 12.84 4.02
N TRP A 115 3.70 12.26 5.22
CA TRP A 115 4.17 12.92 6.42
C TRP A 115 5.65 13.35 6.33
N LEU A 116 6.51 12.53 5.72
CA LEU A 116 7.90 12.93 5.46
C LEU A 116 7.98 14.12 4.50
N ILE A 117 7.12 14.20 3.48
CA ILE A 117 7.04 15.37 2.59
C ILE A 117 6.64 16.62 3.37
N LEU A 118 5.64 16.53 4.27
CA LEU A 118 5.25 17.66 5.13
C LEU A 118 6.46 18.15 5.94
N ARG A 119 7.20 17.24 6.58
CA ARG A 119 8.39 17.59 7.37
C ARG A 119 9.52 18.17 6.52
N ALA A 120 9.80 17.58 5.36
CA ALA A 120 10.87 18.03 4.50
C ALA A 120 10.64 19.46 3.97
N ASN A 121 9.37 19.83 3.73
CA ASN A 121 8.99 21.17 3.29
C ASN A 121 8.94 22.21 4.42
N GLN A 122 9.15 21.82 5.69
CA GLN A 122 9.34 22.75 6.80
C GLN A 122 10.78 23.27 6.92
N ALA A 123 11.75 22.59 6.29
CA ALA A 123 13.14 23.00 6.27
C ALA A 123 13.42 24.05 5.19
N VAL A 124 14.43 24.91 5.43
CA VAL A 124 14.92 25.90 4.45
C VAL A 124 16.42 25.68 4.27
N PRO A 125 16.88 25.17 3.11
CA PRO A 125 16.09 24.66 1.98
C PRO A 125 15.34 23.35 2.30
N PRO A 126 14.30 22.97 1.53
CA PRO A 126 13.61 21.70 1.72
C PRO A 126 14.56 20.51 1.65
N ARG A 127 14.52 19.66 2.68
CA ARG A 127 15.43 18.54 2.83
C ARG A 127 14.72 17.34 3.44
N LEU A 128 14.86 16.20 2.80
CA LEU A 128 14.38 14.93 3.30
C LEU A 128 15.46 14.27 4.16
N GLU A 129 15.07 13.84 5.36
CA GLU A 129 15.92 13.01 6.21
C GLU A 129 15.92 11.56 5.69
N SER A 130 16.93 11.22 4.90
CA SER A 130 17.03 9.91 4.22
C SER A 130 16.99 8.72 5.17
N SER A 131 17.48 8.85 6.40
CA SER A 131 17.47 7.79 7.41
C SER A 131 16.05 7.36 7.79
N TRP A 132 15.14 8.32 7.97
CA TRP A 132 13.73 8.05 8.25
C TRP A 132 13.05 7.39 7.06
N PHE A 133 13.27 7.92 5.86
CA PHE A 133 12.72 7.32 4.65
C PHE A 133 13.18 5.87 4.45
N ILE A 134 14.48 5.61 4.55
CA ILE A 134 15.07 4.27 4.44
C ILE A 134 14.52 3.35 5.53
N GLY A 135 14.44 3.82 6.78
CA GLY A 135 13.88 3.04 7.89
C GLY A 135 12.43 2.62 7.62
N GLY A 136 11.58 3.55 7.21
CA GLY A 136 10.18 3.24 6.84
C GLY A 136 10.07 2.29 5.65
N LEU A 137 10.92 2.48 4.63
CA LEU A 137 10.98 1.60 3.46
C LEU A 137 11.39 0.18 3.86
N VAL A 138 12.41 0.02 4.69
CA VAL A 138 12.86 -1.29 5.19
C VAL A 138 11.73 -1.98 5.97
N VAL A 139 11.04 -1.27 6.87
CA VAL A 139 9.91 -1.84 7.61
C VAL A 139 8.79 -2.30 6.66
N PHE A 140 8.45 -1.50 5.65
CA PHE A 140 7.46 -1.85 4.65
C PHE A 140 7.87 -3.07 3.81
N LEU A 141 9.15 -3.13 3.38
CA LEU A 141 9.68 -4.26 2.63
C LEU A 141 9.69 -5.55 3.46
N LEU A 142 10.09 -5.49 4.74
CA LEU A 142 10.02 -6.63 5.65
C LEU A 142 8.57 -7.12 5.84
N ALA A 143 7.62 -6.21 6.03
CA ALA A 143 6.20 -6.56 6.09
C ALA A 143 5.72 -7.23 4.79
N THR A 144 6.19 -6.75 3.63
CA THR A 144 5.88 -7.32 2.32
C THR A 144 6.50 -8.71 2.15
N VAL A 145 7.73 -8.93 2.59
CA VAL A 145 8.40 -10.25 2.56
C VAL A 145 7.68 -11.25 3.46
N LEU A 146 7.26 -10.83 4.67
CA LEU A 146 6.46 -11.67 5.57
C LEU A 146 5.10 -12.01 4.95
N TRP A 147 4.44 -11.02 4.35
CA TRP A 147 3.18 -11.20 3.64
C TRP A 147 3.31 -12.20 2.47
N LEU A 148 4.37 -12.06 1.67
CA LEU A 148 4.65 -12.94 0.53
C LEU A 148 5.01 -14.36 1.00
N SER A 149 5.76 -14.47 2.10
CA SER A 149 6.10 -15.76 2.70
C SER A 149 4.86 -16.53 3.16
N VAL A 150 3.89 -15.85 3.78
CA VAL A 150 2.60 -16.47 4.18
C VAL A 150 1.80 -16.89 2.94
N PHE A 151 1.76 -16.04 1.91
CA PHE A 151 1.10 -16.36 0.64
C PHE A 151 1.70 -17.62 0.00
N LEU A 152 3.03 -17.64 -0.18
CA LEU A 152 3.74 -18.76 -0.80
C LEU A 152 3.65 -20.02 0.05
N LYS A 153 3.74 -19.94 1.38
CA LYS A 153 3.56 -21.11 2.26
C LYS A 153 2.17 -21.75 2.12
N ARG A 154 1.11 -20.96 1.86
CA ARG A 154 -0.23 -21.50 1.62
C ARG A 154 -0.33 -22.17 0.25
N PHE A 155 0.07 -21.47 -0.81
CA PHE A 155 -0.20 -21.94 -2.18
C PHE A 155 0.87 -22.90 -2.75
N ARG A 156 2.10 -22.91 -2.23
CA ARG A 156 3.17 -23.84 -2.67
C ARG A 156 3.10 -25.21 -2.01
N LYS A 157 2.33 -25.40 -0.93
CA LYS A 157 2.15 -26.74 -0.36
C LYS A 157 1.42 -27.59 -1.40
N ALA A 158 2.13 -28.55 -1.99
CA ALA A 158 1.54 -29.52 -2.89
C ALA A 158 0.40 -30.24 -2.14
N PRO A 159 -0.81 -30.29 -2.70
CA PRO A 159 -1.89 -31.03 -2.09
C PRO A 159 -1.56 -32.51 -2.13
N ARG A 160 -1.81 -33.20 -1.01
CA ARG A 160 -1.59 -34.65 -0.91
C ARG A 160 -2.45 -35.34 -1.98
N LYS A 161 -1.86 -36.29 -2.70
CA LYS A 161 -2.47 -36.99 -3.85
C LYS A 161 -3.71 -37.84 -3.51
N ASP A 162 -4.14 -37.83 -2.24
CA ASP A 162 -5.07 -38.79 -1.65
C ASP A 162 -6.30 -38.09 -1.02
N ALA A 163 -6.58 -36.82 -1.36
CA ALA A 163 -7.65 -36.00 -0.77
C ALA A 163 -8.54 -35.31 -1.82
#